data_AF-A0A318IMI4-F1
#
_entry.id   AF-A0A318IMI4-F1
#
_cell.length_a   1.000
_cell.length_b   1.000
_cell.length_c   1.000
_cell.angle_alpha   90.00
_cell.angle_beta   90.00
_cell.angle_gamma   90.00
#
_symmetry.space_group_name_H-M   'P 1'
#
loop_
_entity.id
_entity.type
_entity.pdbx_description
1 polymer ?
#
loop_
_entity_poly.entity_id
_entity_poly.type
_entity_poly.pdbx_seq_one_letter_code
_entity_poly.pdbx_strand_id
1 'polypeptide(L)'
;MKRGFRRDYGVPSGKHMNEEDQKLQVEPPINTNAASTIVAFTFQFDRALNELFSTGAHDRRVGIETLDDVAELVTNPDGTVMARLEQDAHTVQSTGHPYQDSSRKLWHTLRVWLSHAPNLKQYADVEFRLVTNVKVPEGSIVRRFADARSVASVEEAVVLLREQAEEILKNEKSKASAEASVVAQYQDEDLAYLIARLTLSDSGGTTSGVAPREDTIQRFLLPSTLTAQADEIYQHILGVAVDKCRKAWEKSEAAWLSPQMFKNLLHEEIGRRSLKDYLERPMMSVGFKEYVQAGGRDHFFLKQLVHLGLKRRFIDDQLDNFWAFYVERVRLEGEGVHQAEWTAREDLLYQRWRACRNNAELAADDATPEALAKHTLRLTLDGEYKAPIGRYKSENLYFTHGHYHQLANEPGEPFFVYWHPAFGNDDEGGEE
;
A
#
# COMPACT_ATOMS: atom_id res chain seq x y z
N MET A 1 3.83 -46.75 -71.37
CA MET A 1 5.26 -47.02 -71.11
C MET A 1 5.95 -45.68 -70.86
N LYS A 2 6.51 -45.50 -69.65
CA LYS A 2 7.51 -44.51 -69.16
C LYS A 2 7.20 -42.99 -69.31
N ARG A 3 6.81 -42.33 -68.20
CA ARG A 3 7.63 -41.53 -67.23
C ARG A 3 7.54 -40.02 -67.58
N GLY A 4 7.34 -39.08 -66.66
CA GLY A 4 7.35 -39.15 -65.20
C GLY A 4 6.64 -37.96 -64.55
N PHE A 5 6.18 -38.24 -63.33
CA PHE A 5 5.68 -37.28 -62.35
C PHE A 5 6.86 -36.58 -61.66
N ARG A 6 6.79 -35.26 -61.49
CA ARG A 6 7.17 -34.56 -60.25
C ARG A 6 6.33 -33.28 -60.17
N ARG A 7 5.49 -33.20 -59.13
CA ARG A 7 4.81 -31.98 -58.71
C ARG A 7 5.75 -31.27 -57.73
N ASP A 8 6.23 -30.09 -58.09
CA ASP A 8 6.76 -29.14 -57.12
C ASP A 8 5.68 -28.11 -56.84
N TYR A 9 5.22 -28.10 -55.59
CA TYR A 9 4.33 -27.11 -55.04
C TYR A 9 5.12 -25.81 -54.87
N GLY A 10 4.69 -24.76 -55.56
CA GLY A 10 5.24 -23.42 -55.38
C GLY A 10 5.03 -22.94 -53.95
N VAL A 11 6.14 -22.62 -53.30
CA VAL A 11 6.20 -21.84 -52.06
C VAL A 11 5.97 -20.37 -52.43
N PRO A 12 4.96 -19.68 -51.87
CA PRO A 12 4.99 -18.23 -51.77
C PRO A 12 5.88 -17.88 -50.57
N SER A 13 7.02 -17.25 -50.89
CA SER A 13 7.96 -16.69 -49.92
C SER A 13 7.27 -15.72 -48.97
N GLY A 14 7.76 -15.71 -47.74
CA GLY A 14 7.23 -14.93 -46.63
C GLY A 14 6.88 -13.49 -46.98
N LYS A 15 5.68 -13.09 -46.56
CA LYS A 15 5.37 -11.69 -46.30
C LYS A 15 6.33 -11.22 -45.22
N HIS A 16 7.26 -10.35 -45.60
CA HIS A 16 7.84 -9.37 -44.69
C HIS A 16 6.68 -8.62 -44.04
N MET A 17 6.51 -8.84 -42.74
CA MET A 17 5.70 -7.98 -41.89
C MET A 17 6.53 -6.71 -41.70
N ASN A 18 6.08 -5.61 -42.29
CA ASN A 18 6.76 -4.31 -42.19
C ASN A 18 6.88 -3.92 -40.71
N GLU A 19 8.13 -3.67 -40.27
CA GLU A 19 8.49 -2.94 -39.06
C GLU A 19 8.15 -1.44 -39.19
N GLU A 20 6.92 -1.13 -39.55
CA GLU A 20 6.35 0.20 -39.40
C GLU A 20 5.16 0.10 -38.46
N ASP A 21 5.45 -0.33 -37.22
CA ASP A 21 4.68 0.16 -36.08
C ASP A 21 4.70 1.68 -36.16
N GLN A 22 3.54 2.24 -36.51
CA GLN A 22 3.29 3.67 -36.53
C GLN A 22 3.75 4.25 -35.19
N LYS A 23 4.92 4.88 -35.18
CA LYS A 23 5.27 5.84 -34.13
C LYS A 23 4.17 6.87 -34.14
N LEU A 24 3.25 6.76 -33.17
CA LEU A 24 2.24 7.78 -32.88
C LEU A 24 2.94 9.13 -32.96
N GLN A 25 2.54 9.96 -33.93
CA GLN A 25 3.01 11.33 -33.99
C GLN A 25 2.48 12.03 -32.74
N VAL A 26 3.35 12.20 -31.75
CA VAL A 26 3.02 12.92 -30.53
C VAL A 26 3.00 14.40 -30.88
N GLU A 27 1.83 15.02 -30.79
CA GLU A 27 1.70 16.46 -30.99
C GLU A 27 2.49 17.22 -29.91
N PRO A 28 3.30 18.22 -30.27
CA PRO A 28 4.04 19.01 -29.30
C PRO A 28 3.08 19.89 -28.47
N PRO A 29 3.34 20.10 -27.18
CA PRO A 29 2.49 20.93 -26.34
C PRO A 29 2.51 22.40 -26.79
N ILE A 30 1.33 23.02 -26.87
CA ILE A 30 1.17 24.44 -27.24
C ILE A 30 1.78 25.38 -26.18
N ASN A 31 1.79 24.95 -24.91
CA ASN A 31 2.39 25.69 -23.79
C ASN A 31 3.35 24.77 -23.02
N THR A 32 4.65 25.07 -23.09
CA THR A 32 5.70 24.30 -22.41
C THR A 32 5.73 24.53 -20.89
N ASN A 33 5.15 25.62 -20.37
CA ASN A 33 5.20 25.94 -18.95
C ASN A 33 4.19 25.13 -18.12
N ALA A 34 3.06 24.74 -18.70
CA ALA A 34 2.03 23.99 -17.99
C ALA A 34 2.56 22.64 -17.44
N ALA A 35 3.37 21.93 -18.24
CA ALA A 35 4.00 20.69 -17.82
C ALA A 35 4.94 20.91 -16.63
N SER A 36 5.81 21.92 -16.67
CA SER A 36 6.70 22.24 -15.55
C SER A 36 5.95 22.64 -14.27
N THR A 37 4.83 23.36 -14.41
CA THR A 37 4.00 23.76 -13.28
C THR A 37 3.34 22.54 -12.62
N ILE A 38 2.75 21.65 -13.41
CA ILE A 38 2.14 20.42 -12.89
C ILE A 38 3.19 19.55 -12.18
N VAL A 39 4.37 19.39 -12.77
CA VAL A 39 5.45 18.60 -12.14
C VAL A 39 5.88 19.21 -10.80
N ALA A 40 5.98 20.54 -10.70
CA ALA A 40 6.29 21.21 -9.45
C ALA A 40 5.19 20.99 -8.38
N PHE A 41 3.92 21.06 -8.75
CA PHE A 41 2.81 20.76 -7.83
C PHE A 41 2.81 19.30 -7.39
N THR A 42 3.01 18.35 -8.30
CA THR A 42 3.08 16.92 -7.93
C THR A 42 4.24 16.65 -6.98
N PHE A 43 5.38 17.33 -7.16
CA PHE A 43 6.52 17.20 -6.26
C PHE A 43 6.17 17.57 -4.81
N GLN A 44 5.32 18.57 -4.58
CA GLN A 44 4.83 18.91 -3.24
C GLN A 44 4.02 17.77 -2.60
N PHE A 45 3.20 17.07 -3.39
CA PHE A 45 2.48 15.90 -2.89
C PHE A 45 3.44 14.74 -2.57
N ASP A 46 4.45 14.52 -3.39
CA ASP A 46 5.47 13.50 -3.13
C ASP A 46 6.24 13.81 -1.83
N ARG A 47 6.58 15.08 -1.60
CA ARG A 47 7.20 15.58 -0.37
C ARG A 47 6.28 15.44 0.84
N ALA A 48 5.03 15.85 0.74
CA ALA A 48 4.06 15.72 1.82
C ALA A 48 3.79 14.26 2.21
N LEU A 49 3.70 13.34 1.25
CA LEU A 49 3.60 11.91 1.53
C LEU A 49 4.87 11.38 2.21
N ASN A 50 6.04 11.78 1.73
CA ASN A 50 7.30 11.41 2.35
C ASN A 50 7.36 11.85 3.82
N GLU A 51 6.91 13.08 4.10
CA GLU A 51 6.78 13.59 5.45
C GLU A 51 5.75 12.79 6.24
N LEU A 52 4.55 12.52 5.73
CA LEU A 52 3.52 11.73 6.42
C LEU A 52 4.00 10.34 6.89
N PHE A 53 4.90 9.71 6.12
CA PHE A 53 5.49 8.41 6.46
C PHE A 53 6.86 8.50 7.16
N SER A 54 7.35 9.71 7.43
CA SER A 54 8.53 9.93 8.28
C SER A 54 8.20 9.81 9.78
N THR A 55 9.20 9.50 10.61
CA THR A 55 9.07 9.31 12.08
C THR A 55 8.55 10.60 12.76
N GLY A 56 7.99 10.67 13.97
CA GLY A 56 7.56 9.72 15.00
C GLY A 56 6.78 10.44 16.13
N ALA A 57 6.19 11.61 15.85
CA ALA A 57 5.40 12.36 16.82
C ALA A 57 3.91 11.98 16.73
N HIS A 58 3.26 11.78 17.88
CA HIS A 58 1.86 11.33 17.96
C HIS A 58 0.87 12.40 17.51
N ASP A 59 1.14 13.67 17.79
CA ASP A 59 0.31 14.80 17.37
C ASP A 59 1.03 15.65 16.33
N ARG A 60 1.10 15.09 15.12
CA ARG A 60 1.75 15.68 13.95
C ARG A 60 0.73 15.85 12.84
N ARG A 61 0.79 16.98 12.14
CA ARG A 61 -0.04 17.26 10.96
C ARG A 61 0.83 17.79 9.83
N VAL A 62 0.57 17.33 8.61
CA VAL A 62 1.25 17.78 7.40
C VAL A 62 0.23 18.53 6.53
N GLY A 63 0.52 19.77 6.20
CA GLY A 63 -0.28 20.61 5.33
C GLY A 63 0.32 20.69 3.93
N ILE A 64 -0.54 20.83 2.92
CA ILE A 64 -0.15 21.12 1.54
C ILE A 64 -0.83 22.42 1.13
N GLU A 65 -0.07 23.38 0.61
CA GLU A 65 -0.54 24.73 0.29
C GLU A 65 -1.25 25.37 1.50
N THR A 66 -0.59 25.34 2.67
CA THR A 66 -1.11 25.89 3.93
C THR A 66 -0.27 27.08 4.42
N LEU A 67 0.68 26.83 5.33
CA LEU A 67 1.61 27.85 5.81
C LEU A 67 2.77 28.07 4.82
N ASP A 68 3.02 27.09 3.96
CA ASP A 68 3.94 27.09 2.83
C ASP A 68 3.48 25.99 1.83
N ASP A 69 4.28 25.72 0.78
CA ASP A 69 4.03 24.64 -0.18
C ASP A 69 3.73 23.31 0.54
N VAL A 70 4.60 22.94 1.49
CA VAL A 70 4.37 21.88 2.48
C VAL A 70 4.67 22.44 3.87
N ALA A 71 3.84 22.11 4.86
CA ALA A 71 4.07 22.53 6.23
C ALA A 71 3.86 21.38 7.21
N GLU A 72 4.61 21.39 8.31
CA GLU A 72 4.43 20.43 9.39
C GLU A 72 4.19 21.17 10.70
N LEU A 73 3.18 20.74 11.45
CA LEU A 73 2.96 21.16 12.82
C LEU A 73 3.09 19.95 13.74
N VAL A 74 3.91 20.09 14.79
CA VAL A 74 4.10 19.08 15.83
C VAL A 74 3.72 19.69 17.17
N THR A 75 2.74 19.08 17.84
CA THR A 75 2.37 19.45 19.21
C THR A 75 3.15 18.60 20.20
N ASN A 76 3.95 19.27 21.02
CA ASN A 76 4.75 18.66 22.08
C ASN A 76 3.88 18.28 23.29
N PRO A 77 4.36 17.38 24.17
CA PRO A 77 3.62 16.99 25.38
C PRO A 77 3.29 18.15 26.34
N ASP A 78 4.07 19.25 26.29
CA ASP A 78 3.84 20.46 27.07
C ASP A 78 2.80 21.42 26.44
N GLY A 79 2.20 21.02 25.31
CA GLY A 79 1.22 21.80 24.56
C GLY A 79 1.82 22.83 23.61
N THR A 80 3.15 23.00 23.59
CA THR A 80 3.79 23.88 22.61
C THR A 80 3.72 23.29 21.20
N VAL A 81 3.72 24.16 20.19
CA VAL A 81 3.67 23.74 18.78
C VAL A 81 4.93 24.19 18.07
N MET A 82 5.62 23.24 17.45
CA MET A 82 6.71 23.51 16.52
C MET A 82 6.18 23.52 15.09
N ALA A 83 6.67 24.45 14.27
CA ALA A 83 6.33 24.55 12.87
C ALA A 83 7.55 24.27 11.98
N ARG A 84 7.32 23.57 10.88
CA ARG A 84 8.27 23.47 9.77
C ARG A 84 7.60 23.96 8.51
N LEU A 85 8.22 24.90 7.81
CA LEU A 85 7.73 25.51 6.58
C LEU A 85 8.66 25.11 5.46
N GLU A 86 8.12 24.39 4.49
CA GLU A 86 8.88 23.82 3.39
C GLU A 86 8.45 24.46 2.08
N GLN A 87 9.42 25.01 1.35
CA GLN A 87 9.24 25.58 0.04
C GLN A 87 9.90 24.67 -1.00
N ASP A 88 9.09 24.19 -1.95
CA ASP A 88 9.45 23.09 -2.83
C ASP A 88 9.80 23.60 -4.22
N ALA A 89 10.97 23.22 -4.72
CA ALA A 89 11.42 23.61 -6.04
C ALA A 89 11.88 22.41 -6.88
N HIS A 90 10.97 21.93 -7.73
CA HIS A 90 11.30 20.98 -8.77
C HIS A 90 11.77 21.70 -10.04
N THR A 91 12.93 21.31 -10.59
CA THR A 91 13.37 21.71 -11.92
C THR A 91 13.44 20.51 -12.86
N VAL A 92 13.00 20.71 -14.11
CA VAL A 92 13.15 19.76 -15.22
C VAL A 92 14.35 20.12 -16.11
N GLN A 93 15.05 21.21 -15.81
CA GLN A 93 16.22 21.64 -16.57
C GLN A 93 17.43 20.77 -16.23
N SER A 94 18.23 20.43 -17.24
CA SER A 94 19.45 19.63 -17.07
C SER A 94 20.62 20.42 -16.48
N THR A 95 20.54 21.75 -16.46
CA THR A 95 21.59 22.64 -15.95
C THR A 95 21.02 23.69 -15.01
N GLY A 96 21.81 24.06 -14.00
CA GLY A 96 21.43 25.01 -12.95
C GLY A 96 20.63 24.38 -11.82
N HIS A 97 20.26 25.21 -10.85
CA HIS A 97 19.41 24.84 -9.72
C HIS A 97 18.36 25.94 -9.47
N PRO A 98 17.23 25.66 -8.79
CA PRO A 98 16.17 26.64 -8.56
C PRO A 98 16.57 27.80 -7.64
N TYR A 99 17.51 27.55 -6.73
CA TYR A 99 17.95 28.49 -5.68
C TYR A 99 19.26 29.21 -6.04
N GLN A 100 19.39 29.72 -7.26
CA GLN A 100 20.57 30.52 -7.63
C GLN A 100 20.58 31.81 -6.80
N ASP A 101 21.78 32.32 -6.53
CA ASP A 101 21.98 33.50 -5.67
C ASP A 101 21.24 34.75 -6.17
N SER A 102 20.96 34.84 -7.47
CA SER A 102 20.17 35.91 -8.11
C SER A 102 18.79 35.45 -8.62
N SER A 103 18.34 34.26 -8.24
CA SER A 103 17.05 33.72 -8.69
C SER A 103 15.89 34.46 -8.03
N ARG A 104 14.87 34.85 -8.81
CA ARG A 104 13.65 35.45 -8.25
C ARG A 104 12.99 34.52 -7.22
N LYS A 105 13.03 33.20 -7.42
CA LYS A 105 12.40 32.23 -6.51
C LYS A 105 12.99 32.32 -5.11
N LEU A 106 14.32 32.25 -4.95
CA LEU A 106 14.96 32.38 -3.64
C LEU A 106 14.56 33.67 -2.91
N TRP A 107 14.73 34.82 -3.58
CA TRP A 107 14.44 36.11 -2.97
C TRP A 107 12.96 36.32 -2.65
N HIS A 108 12.07 35.80 -3.49
CA HIS A 108 10.64 35.81 -3.23
C HIS A 108 10.30 34.98 -1.98
N THR A 109 10.87 33.78 -1.84
CA THR A 109 10.68 32.94 -0.66
C THR A 109 11.18 33.64 0.61
N LEU A 110 12.39 34.22 0.58
CA LEU A 110 12.92 34.99 1.72
C LEU A 110 12.00 36.15 2.09
N ARG A 111 11.51 36.91 1.11
CA ARG A 111 10.55 38.01 1.34
C ARG A 111 9.28 37.50 2.02
N VAL A 112 8.69 36.41 1.51
CA VAL A 112 7.46 35.84 2.04
C VAL A 112 7.65 35.35 3.47
N TRP A 113 8.73 34.63 3.77
CA TRP A 113 9.02 34.19 5.15
C TRP A 113 9.23 35.37 6.10
N LEU A 114 10.01 36.38 5.72
CA LEU A 114 10.23 37.58 6.53
C LEU A 114 8.92 38.37 6.76
N SER A 115 8.04 38.46 5.78
CA SER A 115 6.76 39.14 5.93
C SER A 115 5.80 38.44 6.88
N HIS A 116 5.93 37.12 7.04
CA HIS A 116 5.11 36.30 7.93
C HIS A 116 5.76 36.03 9.30
N ALA A 117 7.06 36.31 9.46
CA ALA A 117 7.81 36.07 10.69
C ALA A 117 7.11 36.55 11.97
N PRO A 118 6.45 37.74 12.02
CA PRO A 118 5.69 38.15 13.21
C PRO A 118 4.57 37.18 13.58
N ASN A 119 3.85 36.62 12.60
CA ASN A 119 2.78 35.66 12.83
C ASN A 119 3.30 34.28 13.23
N LEU A 120 4.53 33.94 12.85
CA LEU A 120 5.16 32.66 13.18
C LEU A 120 5.68 32.60 14.62
N LYS A 121 5.80 33.74 15.32
CA LYS A 121 6.20 33.81 16.74
C LYS A 121 5.20 33.15 17.70
N GLN A 122 4.03 32.74 17.22
CA GLN A 122 3.08 31.93 18.00
C GLN A 122 3.56 30.47 18.20
N TYR A 123 4.45 30.00 17.33
CA TYR A 123 5.08 28.68 17.44
C TYR A 123 6.28 28.75 18.37
N ALA A 124 6.49 27.70 19.16
CA ALA A 124 7.63 27.62 20.08
C ALA A 124 8.97 27.55 19.34
N ASP A 125 8.97 26.94 18.15
CA ASP A 125 10.08 26.99 17.22
C ASP A 125 9.58 26.88 15.77
N VAL A 126 10.38 27.40 14.84
CA VAL A 126 10.08 27.43 13.41
C VAL A 126 11.32 27.02 12.63
N GLU A 127 11.21 25.99 11.79
CA GLU A 127 12.24 25.62 10.82
C GLU A 127 11.78 26.06 9.42
N PHE A 128 12.66 26.73 8.68
CA PHE A 128 12.44 27.10 7.28
C PHE A 128 13.26 26.20 6.38
N ARG A 129 12.61 25.42 5.52
CA ARG A 129 13.28 24.42 4.69
C ARG A 129 13.12 24.74 3.22
N LEU A 130 14.25 24.88 2.53
CA LEU A 130 14.29 24.93 1.08
C LEU A 130 14.53 23.53 0.52
N VAL A 131 13.69 23.09 -0.40
CA VAL A 131 13.79 21.73 -0.98
C VAL A 131 13.92 21.79 -2.49
N THR A 132 14.78 20.92 -3.03
CA THR A 132 14.97 20.80 -4.48
C THR A 132 15.36 19.39 -4.91
N ASN A 133 14.93 19.00 -6.12
CA ASN A 133 15.24 17.71 -6.72
C ASN A 133 16.68 17.60 -7.23
N VAL A 134 17.38 18.73 -7.45
CA VAL A 134 18.77 18.77 -7.92
C VAL A 134 19.74 19.18 -6.84
N LYS A 135 21.00 18.75 -6.96
CA LYS A 135 22.08 19.17 -6.05
C LYS A 135 22.35 20.67 -6.14
N VAL A 136 22.50 21.32 -4.99
CA VAL A 136 22.87 22.73 -4.89
C VAL A 136 24.39 22.87 -4.67
N PRO A 137 25.11 23.72 -5.42
CA PRO A 137 26.56 23.90 -5.25
C PRO A 137 26.95 24.40 -3.84
N GLU A 138 28.07 23.89 -3.31
CA GLU A 138 28.58 24.26 -1.97
C GLU A 138 28.89 25.76 -1.83
N GLY A 139 29.26 26.41 -2.94
CA GLY A 139 29.57 27.85 -2.95
C GLY A 139 28.34 28.76 -2.97
N SER A 140 27.14 28.23 -3.14
CA SER A 140 25.92 29.04 -3.24
C SER A 140 25.57 29.71 -1.91
N ILE A 141 24.90 30.87 -2.01
CA ILE A 141 24.52 31.63 -0.82
C ILE A 141 23.53 30.86 0.05
N VAL A 142 22.64 30.08 -0.56
CA VAL A 142 21.65 29.28 0.16
C VAL A 142 22.31 28.17 0.99
N ARG A 143 23.41 27.58 0.52
CA ARG A 143 24.17 26.60 1.32
C ARG A 143 24.86 27.29 2.49
N ARG A 144 25.45 28.47 2.26
CA ARG A 144 26.03 29.29 3.34
C ARG A 144 25.01 29.61 4.43
N PHE A 145 23.77 29.94 4.06
CA PHE A 145 22.68 30.16 5.01
C PHE A 145 22.31 28.87 5.76
N ALA A 146 22.19 27.77 5.03
CA ALA A 146 21.86 26.47 5.62
C ALA A 146 22.98 25.90 6.50
N ASP A 147 24.22 26.36 6.37
CA ASP A 147 25.35 25.90 7.20
C ASP A 147 25.63 26.86 8.38
N ALA A 148 25.01 28.03 8.41
CA ALA A 148 25.14 29.00 9.49
C ALA A 148 24.42 28.50 10.75
N ARG A 149 25.20 28.08 11.76
CA ARG A 149 24.67 27.46 13.01
C ARG A 149 25.15 28.14 14.29
N SER A 150 26.25 28.89 14.22
CA SER A 150 26.74 29.72 15.32
C SER A 150 26.34 31.18 15.11
N VAL A 151 26.26 31.97 16.20
CA VAL A 151 25.95 33.41 16.13
C VAL A 151 26.88 34.13 15.14
N ALA A 152 28.20 33.90 15.24
CA ALA A 152 29.17 34.50 14.33
C ALA A 152 28.94 34.11 12.86
N SER A 153 28.69 32.83 12.56
CA SER A 153 28.39 32.39 11.19
C SER A 153 27.06 32.94 10.65
N VAL A 154 26.08 33.21 11.53
CA VAL A 154 24.81 33.84 11.14
C VAL A 154 25.02 35.32 10.83
N GLU A 155 25.80 36.04 11.63
CA GLU A 155 26.17 37.43 11.35
C GLU A 155 26.92 37.56 10.01
N GLU A 156 27.88 36.67 9.74
CA GLU A 156 28.58 36.60 8.45
C GLU A 156 27.61 36.32 7.29
N ALA A 157 26.65 35.41 7.48
CA ALA A 157 25.63 35.12 6.48
C ALA A 157 24.67 36.30 6.23
N VAL A 158 24.34 37.10 7.26
CA VAL A 158 23.56 38.33 7.10
C VAL A 158 24.32 39.35 6.26
N VAL A 159 25.62 39.55 6.52
CA VAL A 159 26.47 40.43 5.70
C VAL A 159 26.49 39.96 4.25
N LEU A 160 26.70 38.66 4.02
CA LEU A 160 26.69 38.07 2.68
C LEU A 160 25.35 38.27 1.96
N LEU A 161 24.23 38.15 2.68
CA LEU A 161 22.89 38.42 2.14
C LEU A 161 22.75 39.87 1.70
N ARG A 162 23.24 40.83 2.51
CA ARG A 162 23.23 42.27 2.17
C ARG A 162 24.04 42.56 0.91
N GLU A 163 25.27 42.05 0.85
CA GLU A 163 26.17 42.22 -0.31
C GLU A 163 25.53 41.67 -1.59
N GLN A 164 24.94 40.47 -1.50
CA GLN A 164 24.27 39.86 -2.65
C GLN A 164 23.00 40.63 -3.07
N ALA A 165 22.25 41.19 -2.11
CA ALA A 165 21.12 42.07 -2.41
C ALA A 165 21.59 43.32 -3.17
N GLU A 166 22.67 43.97 -2.73
CA GLU A 166 23.24 45.12 -3.43
C GLU A 166 23.69 44.78 -4.86
N GLU A 167 24.38 43.65 -5.06
CA GLU A 167 24.78 43.18 -6.38
C GLU A 167 23.59 42.94 -7.31
N ILE A 168 22.49 42.38 -6.78
CA ILE A 168 21.24 42.21 -7.54
C ILE A 168 20.63 43.55 -7.91
N LEU A 169 20.63 44.52 -6.99
CA LEU A 169 20.08 45.84 -7.21
C LEU A 169 20.89 46.68 -8.21
N LYS A 170 22.22 46.46 -8.31
CA LYS A 170 23.06 47.04 -9.36
C LYS A 170 22.71 46.51 -10.75
N ASN A 171 22.13 45.32 -10.85
CA ASN A 171 21.72 44.72 -12.11
C ASN A 171 20.25 45.04 -12.43
N GLU A 172 20.02 46.09 -13.22
CA GLU A 172 18.68 46.53 -13.64
C GLU A 172 17.85 45.46 -14.38
N LYS A 173 18.50 44.44 -14.94
CA LYS A 173 17.83 43.33 -15.66
C LYS A 173 17.49 42.14 -14.77
N SER A 174 17.88 42.17 -13.50
CA SER A 174 17.62 41.05 -12.61
C SER A 174 16.13 40.90 -12.32
N LYS A 175 15.63 39.66 -12.46
CA LYS A 175 14.24 39.33 -12.12
C LYS A 175 13.98 39.33 -10.62
N ALA A 176 15.02 39.37 -9.80
CA ALA A 176 14.95 39.35 -8.35
C ALA A 176 14.98 40.74 -7.71
N SER A 177 15.25 41.83 -8.44
CA SER A 177 15.50 43.15 -7.87
C SER A 177 14.37 43.68 -6.98
N ALA A 178 13.10 43.47 -7.37
CA ALA A 178 11.96 43.88 -6.57
C ALA A 178 11.91 43.14 -5.22
N GLU A 179 12.19 41.84 -5.22
CA GLU A 179 12.18 41.00 -4.02
C GLU A 179 13.37 41.32 -3.12
N ALA A 180 14.57 41.42 -3.71
CA ALA A 180 15.81 41.76 -3.02
C ALA A 180 15.75 43.15 -2.36
N SER A 181 15.13 44.13 -3.01
CA SER A 181 14.94 45.46 -2.43
C SER A 181 14.12 45.43 -1.15
N VAL A 182 13.09 44.57 -1.07
CA VAL A 182 12.25 44.45 0.13
C VAL A 182 12.99 43.67 1.21
N VAL A 183 13.64 42.56 0.87
CA VAL A 183 14.46 41.79 1.82
C VAL A 183 15.55 42.68 2.44
N ALA A 184 16.19 43.54 1.65
CA ALA A 184 17.20 44.49 2.11
C ALA A 184 16.66 45.61 3.03
N GLN A 185 15.36 45.69 3.30
CA GLN A 185 14.80 46.66 4.25
C GLN A 185 14.53 46.08 5.64
N TYR A 186 14.55 44.75 5.79
CA TYR A 186 14.40 44.10 7.09
C TYR A 186 15.60 44.40 8.00
N GLN A 187 15.40 44.35 9.31
CA GLN A 187 16.49 44.55 10.27
C GLN A 187 17.38 43.29 10.34
N ASP A 188 18.63 43.47 10.75
CA ASP A 188 19.59 42.36 10.83
C ASP A 188 19.13 41.27 11.80
N GLU A 189 18.37 41.63 12.85
CA GLU A 189 17.78 40.66 13.78
C GLU A 189 16.74 39.75 13.12
N ASP A 190 15.91 40.29 12.20
CA ASP A 190 14.92 39.51 11.47
C ASP A 190 15.59 38.58 10.43
N LEU A 191 16.63 39.09 9.75
CA LEU A 191 17.43 38.32 8.82
C LEU A 191 18.17 37.17 9.54
N ALA A 192 18.80 37.48 10.67
CA ALA A 192 19.47 36.50 11.52
C ALA A 192 18.49 35.45 12.06
N TYR A 193 17.28 35.86 12.46
CA TYR A 193 16.23 34.94 12.92
C TYR A 193 15.89 33.89 11.86
N LEU A 194 15.71 34.32 10.60
CA LEU A 194 15.42 33.43 9.48
C LEU A 194 16.62 32.53 9.14
N ILE A 195 17.81 33.11 8.96
CA ILE A 195 19.02 32.37 8.56
C ILE A 195 19.37 31.29 9.58
N ALA A 196 19.31 31.60 10.88
CA ALA A 196 19.62 30.65 11.94
C ALA A 196 18.70 29.41 11.96
N ARG A 197 17.54 29.50 11.31
CA ARG A 197 16.50 28.46 11.23
C ARG A 197 16.35 27.86 9.83
N LEU A 198 17.20 28.27 8.90
CA LEU A 198 17.14 27.82 7.51
C LEU A 198 17.87 26.48 7.34
N THR A 199 17.19 25.54 6.71
CA THR A 199 17.72 24.24 6.27
C THR A 199 17.56 24.09 4.76
N LEU A 200 18.44 23.30 4.15
CA LEU A 200 18.41 22.98 2.73
C LEU A 200 18.40 21.47 2.56
N SER A 201 17.40 20.94 1.86
CA SER A 201 17.33 19.53 1.47
C SER A 201 17.32 19.43 -0.05
N ASP A 202 18.50 19.21 -0.62
CA ASP A 202 18.69 19.06 -2.06
C ASP A 202 18.76 17.59 -2.50
N SER A 203 19.01 17.34 -3.78
CA SER A 203 19.14 15.98 -4.34
C SER A 203 17.94 15.06 -4.02
N GLY A 204 16.72 15.60 -4.15
CA GLY A 204 15.49 14.85 -3.90
C GLY A 204 14.86 15.17 -2.55
N GLY A 205 15.51 15.93 -1.68
CA GLY A 205 14.87 16.45 -0.47
C GLY A 205 14.64 15.42 0.64
N THR A 206 15.21 14.22 0.50
CA THR A 206 15.08 13.14 1.49
C THR A 206 16.39 12.93 2.24
N THR A 207 16.31 12.34 3.43
CA THR A 207 17.49 11.97 4.23
C THR A 207 18.31 10.84 3.59
N SER A 208 17.69 10.02 2.74
CA SER A 208 18.34 8.92 2.02
C SER A 208 19.02 9.37 0.71
N GLY A 209 18.74 10.59 0.24
CA GLY A 209 19.26 11.11 -1.03
C GLY A 209 18.61 10.48 -2.27
N VAL A 210 17.50 9.74 -2.10
CA VAL A 210 16.65 9.28 -3.20
C VAL A 210 15.43 10.20 -3.35
N ALA A 211 14.74 10.15 -4.49
CA ALA A 211 13.55 10.97 -4.68
C ALA A 211 12.43 10.64 -3.68
N PRO A 212 11.56 11.60 -3.30
CA PRO A 212 10.59 11.45 -2.22
C PRO A 212 9.64 10.28 -2.41
N ARG A 213 9.25 10.01 -3.65
CA ARG A 213 8.40 8.87 -4.02
C ARG A 213 9.06 7.54 -3.66
N GLU A 214 10.28 7.32 -4.11
CA GLU A 214 11.03 6.07 -3.87
C GLU A 214 11.32 5.89 -2.39
N ASP A 215 11.68 6.96 -1.68
CA ASP A 215 11.89 6.93 -0.21
C ASP A 215 10.59 6.57 0.53
N THR A 216 9.45 7.11 0.08
CA THR A 216 8.14 6.80 0.66
C THR A 216 7.78 5.33 0.46
N ILE A 217 8.00 4.78 -0.74
CA ILE A 217 7.77 3.35 -1.02
C ILE A 217 8.64 2.47 -0.12
N GLN A 218 9.91 2.84 0.10
CA GLN A 218 10.78 2.10 1.02
C GLN A 218 10.26 2.14 2.47
N ARG A 219 9.70 3.28 2.90
CA ARG A 219 9.08 3.45 4.23
C ARG A 219 7.77 2.70 4.42
N PHE A 220 7.11 2.24 3.35
CA PHE A 220 5.92 1.41 3.49
C PHE A 220 6.22 0.04 4.10
N LEU A 221 7.49 -0.42 4.05
CA LEU A 221 7.91 -1.71 4.59
C LEU A 221 7.00 -2.86 4.12
N LEU A 222 6.70 -2.86 2.81
CA LEU A 222 5.76 -3.80 2.22
C LEU A 222 6.25 -5.26 2.40
N PRO A 223 5.33 -6.22 2.62
CA PRO A 223 5.63 -7.63 2.50
C PRO A 223 6.25 -7.97 1.14
N SER A 224 7.16 -8.94 1.11
CA SER A 224 7.86 -9.35 -0.13
C SER A 224 6.89 -9.78 -1.25
N THR A 225 5.72 -10.30 -0.90
CA THR A 225 4.65 -10.67 -1.84
C THR A 225 4.01 -9.47 -2.54
N LEU A 226 4.09 -8.28 -1.94
CA LEU A 226 3.49 -7.05 -2.45
C LEU A 226 4.48 -6.08 -3.08
N THR A 227 5.79 -6.38 -3.08
CA THR A 227 6.83 -5.50 -3.66
C THR A 227 6.56 -5.16 -5.13
N ALA A 228 6.06 -6.11 -5.93
CA ALA A 228 5.69 -5.88 -7.32
C ALA A 228 4.50 -4.92 -7.51
N GLN A 229 3.71 -4.68 -6.46
CA GLN A 229 2.55 -3.79 -6.44
C GLN A 229 2.84 -2.46 -5.73
N ALA A 230 4.10 -2.21 -5.35
CA ALA A 230 4.49 -1.03 -4.57
C ALA A 230 4.08 0.29 -5.22
N ASP A 231 4.25 0.38 -6.55
CA ASP A 231 3.86 1.56 -7.33
C ASP A 231 2.35 1.79 -7.28
N GLU A 232 1.54 0.74 -7.41
CA GLU A 232 0.08 0.85 -7.36
C GLU A 232 -0.41 1.26 -5.96
N ILE A 233 0.22 0.72 -4.91
CA ILE A 233 -0.08 1.08 -3.52
C ILE A 233 0.24 2.57 -3.30
N TYR A 234 1.40 3.02 -3.77
CA TYR A 234 1.78 4.44 -3.70
C TYR A 234 0.77 5.33 -4.43
N GLN A 235 0.40 4.98 -5.67
CA GLN A 235 -0.56 5.77 -6.45
C GLN A 235 -1.95 5.82 -5.79
N HIS A 236 -2.38 4.72 -5.15
CA HIS A 236 -3.63 4.72 -4.39
C HIS A 236 -3.57 5.71 -3.22
N ILE A 237 -2.51 5.65 -2.42
CA ILE A 237 -2.31 6.51 -1.25
C ILE A 237 -2.19 7.98 -1.68
N LEU A 238 -1.45 8.27 -2.74
CA LEU A 238 -1.34 9.60 -3.35
C LEU A 238 -2.69 10.13 -3.83
N GLY A 239 -3.47 9.29 -4.52
CA GLY A 239 -4.81 9.66 -4.97
C GLY A 239 -5.73 10.07 -3.81
N VAL A 240 -5.64 9.38 -2.67
CA VAL A 240 -6.40 9.75 -1.46
C VAL A 240 -5.94 11.09 -0.87
N ALA A 241 -4.62 11.37 -0.86
CA ALA A 241 -4.09 12.67 -0.44
C ALA A 241 -4.59 13.81 -1.33
N VAL A 242 -4.46 13.66 -2.66
CA VAL A 242 -4.92 14.64 -3.65
C VAL A 242 -6.41 14.92 -3.51
N ASP A 243 -7.24 13.86 -3.38
CA ASP A 243 -8.69 14.03 -3.22
C ASP A 243 -9.07 14.75 -1.92
N LYS A 244 -8.37 14.47 -0.81
CA LYS A 244 -8.56 15.18 0.46
C LYS A 244 -8.20 16.66 0.35
N CYS A 245 -7.05 16.97 -0.24
CA CYS A 245 -6.63 18.36 -0.44
C CYS A 245 -7.61 19.11 -1.33
N ARG A 246 -7.98 18.52 -2.48
CA ARG A 246 -8.98 19.10 -3.39
C ARG A 246 -10.30 19.42 -2.67
N LYS A 247 -10.84 18.47 -1.90
CA LYS A 247 -12.09 18.66 -1.16
C LYS A 247 -12.02 19.77 -0.10
N ALA A 248 -10.86 19.98 0.50
CA ALA A 248 -10.64 21.09 1.43
C ALA A 248 -10.57 22.43 0.68
N TRP A 249 -9.77 22.50 -0.39
CA TRP A 249 -9.59 23.71 -1.18
C TRP A 249 -10.87 24.15 -1.91
N GLU A 250 -11.71 23.22 -2.37
CA GLU A 250 -13.04 23.51 -2.93
C GLU A 250 -13.95 24.23 -1.91
N LYS A 251 -13.70 24.05 -0.61
CA LYS A 251 -14.38 24.74 0.49
C LYS A 251 -13.61 25.95 1.02
N SER A 252 -12.49 26.31 0.39
CA SER A 252 -11.55 27.33 0.89
C SER A 252 -10.99 27.03 2.28
N GLU A 253 -10.84 25.74 2.61
CA GLU A 253 -10.26 25.26 3.87
C GLU A 253 -8.78 24.84 3.68
N ALA A 254 -7.98 24.94 4.74
CA ALA A 254 -6.61 24.46 4.74
C ALA A 254 -6.56 22.92 4.79
N ALA A 255 -5.75 22.31 3.93
CA ALA A 255 -5.64 20.86 3.82
C ALA A 255 -4.60 20.27 4.80
N TRP A 256 -5.03 19.95 6.02
CA TRP A 256 -4.19 19.27 7.02
C TRP A 256 -4.41 17.75 7.02
N LEU A 257 -3.32 17.01 6.83
CA LEU A 257 -3.28 15.56 6.77
C LEU A 257 -2.66 14.97 8.04
N SER A 258 -3.22 13.86 8.53
CA SER A 258 -2.73 13.14 9.71
C SER A 258 -1.89 11.93 9.30
N PRO A 259 -0.64 11.79 9.78
CA PRO A 259 0.18 10.59 9.56
C PRO A 259 -0.53 9.28 9.93
N GLN A 260 -1.28 9.26 11.04
CA GLN A 260 -1.95 8.05 11.50
C GLN A 260 -3.03 7.58 10.51
N MET A 261 -3.77 8.51 9.90
CA MET A 261 -4.78 8.19 8.91
C MET A 261 -4.17 7.53 7.67
N PHE A 262 -3.02 8.01 7.20
CA PHE A 262 -2.32 7.43 6.06
C PHE A 262 -1.65 6.09 6.39
N LYS A 263 -1.15 5.90 7.61
CA LYS A 263 -0.67 4.59 8.08
C LYS A 263 -1.79 3.55 8.13
N ASN A 264 -2.98 3.95 8.62
CA ASN A 264 -4.15 3.08 8.61
C ASN A 264 -4.56 2.72 7.17
N LEU A 265 -4.60 3.70 6.27
CA LEU A 265 -4.90 3.48 4.86
C LEU A 265 -3.91 2.50 4.20
N LEU A 266 -2.60 2.64 4.49
CA LEU A 266 -1.60 1.70 4.00
C LEU A 266 -1.86 0.28 4.52
N HIS A 267 -2.14 0.12 5.82
CA HIS A 267 -2.45 -1.20 6.39
C HIS A 267 -3.72 -1.82 5.79
N GLU A 268 -4.76 -1.03 5.56
CA GLU A 268 -5.98 -1.48 4.90
C GLU A 268 -5.72 -1.93 3.46
N GLU A 269 -4.92 -1.17 2.72
CA GLU A 269 -4.57 -1.49 1.34
C GLU A 269 -3.70 -2.75 1.23
N ILE A 270 -2.73 -2.92 2.14
CA ILE A 270 -1.95 -4.15 2.28
C ILE A 270 -2.90 -5.32 2.56
N GLY A 271 -3.79 -5.20 3.56
CA GLY A 271 -4.74 -6.24 3.90
C GLY A 271 -5.70 -6.60 2.77
N ARG A 272 -6.16 -5.60 2.01
CA ARG A 272 -7.04 -5.79 0.85
C ARG A 272 -6.33 -6.50 -0.30
N ARG A 273 -5.04 -6.22 -0.53
CA ARG A 273 -4.27 -6.87 -1.60
C ARG A 273 -3.85 -8.27 -1.23
N SER A 274 -3.54 -8.50 0.04
CA SER A 274 -3.34 -9.83 0.60
C SER A 274 -4.62 -10.65 0.64
N LEU A 275 -5.83 -10.08 0.51
CA LEU A 275 -7.10 -10.83 0.51
C LEU A 275 -7.13 -11.99 -0.48
N LYS A 276 -6.52 -11.85 -1.66
CA LYS A 276 -6.42 -12.93 -2.65
C LYS A 276 -5.68 -14.15 -2.09
N ASP A 277 -4.78 -13.92 -1.15
CA ASP A 277 -4.01 -14.95 -0.47
C ASP A 277 -4.83 -15.64 0.64
N TYR A 278 -5.99 -15.10 1.02
CA TYR A 278 -6.90 -15.69 2.02
C TYR A 278 -8.15 -16.33 1.42
N LEU A 279 -8.41 -16.11 0.13
CA LEU A 279 -9.57 -16.68 -0.57
C LEU A 279 -9.16 -17.96 -1.30
N GLU A 280 -10.01 -18.97 -1.21
CA GLU A 280 -9.81 -20.20 -1.93
C GLU A 280 -10.10 -20.02 -3.43
N ARG A 281 -9.36 -20.74 -4.27
CA ARG A 281 -9.48 -20.65 -5.73
C ARG A 281 -10.62 -21.52 -6.27
N PRO A 282 -11.16 -21.27 -7.47
CA PRO A 282 -12.15 -22.18 -8.05
C PRO A 282 -11.61 -23.60 -8.17
N MET A 283 -12.42 -24.61 -7.85
CA MET A 283 -12.02 -26.03 -7.86
C MET A 283 -11.34 -26.47 -9.17
N MET A 284 -11.77 -25.94 -10.31
CA MET A 284 -11.19 -26.23 -11.64
C MET A 284 -9.76 -25.71 -11.83
N SER A 285 -9.31 -24.75 -11.02
CA SER A 285 -7.97 -24.17 -11.06
C SER A 285 -6.98 -24.90 -10.15
N VAL A 286 -7.48 -25.74 -9.25
CA VAL A 286 -6.69 -26.52 -8.32
C VAL A 286 -6.35 -27.85 -9.02
N GLY A 287 -5.06 -28.12 -9.26
CA GLY A 287 -4.57 -29.33 -9.94
C GLY A 287 -4.74 -30.63 -9.15
N PHE A 288 -5.78 -30.75 -8.31
CA PHE A 288 -5.94 -31.83 -7.34
C PHE A 288 -6.20 -33.21 -7.96
N LYS A 289 -6.61 -33.27 -9.24
CA LYS A 289 -6.88 -34.55 -9.93
C LYS A 289 -5.67 -35.47 -9.99
N GLU A 290 -4.46 -34.90 -10.01
CA GLU A 290 -3.22 -35.68 -9.94
C GLU A 290 -3.07 -36.36 -8.57
N TYR A 291 -3.46 -35.68 -7.49
CA TYR A 291 -3.47 -36.25 -6.13
C TYR A 291 -4.55 -37.31 -5.95
N VAL A 292 -5.72 -37.17 -6.59
CA VAL A 292 -6.76 -38.22 -6.59
C VAL A 292 -6.25 -39.49 -7.31
N GLN A 293 -5.39 -39.35 -8.32
CA GLN A 293 -4.80 -40.48 -9.06
C GLN A 293 -3.62 -41.10 -8.32
N ALA A 294 -2.82 -40.29 -7.60
CA ALA A 294 -1.61 -40.72 -6.89
C ALA A 294 -1.85 -41.15 -5.43
N GLY A 295 -2.77 -40.46 -4.74
CA GLY A 295 -3.20 -40.74 -3.38
C GLY A 295 -4.31 -41.79 -3.38
N GLY A 296 -4.05 -42.93 -2.74
CA GLY A 296 -5.02 -44.02 -2.68
C GLY A 296 -6.34 -43.62 -2.00
N ARG A 297 -7.41 -44.40 -2.25
CA ARG A 297 -8.73 -44.25 -1.61
C ARG A 297 -8.76 -44.67 -0.13
N ASP A 298 -7.62 -44.73 0.54
CA ASP A 298 -7.50 -45.21 1.92
C ASP A 298 -7.56 -44.06 2.93
N HIS A 299 -8.68 -43.34 2.89
CA HIS A 299 -8.99 -42.29 3.87
C HIS A 299 -10.02 -42.81 4.87
N PHE A 300 -9.86 -42.43 6.14
CA PHE A 300 -10.74 -42.88 7.22
C PHE A 300 -12.18 -42.39 7.01
N PHE A 301 -12.38 -41.15 6.56
CA PHE A 301 -13.72 -40.64 6.26
C PHE A 301 -14.41 -41.43 5.12
N LEU A 302 -13.66 -41.92 4.13
CA LEU A 302 -14.22 -42.72 3.03
C LEU A 302 -14.76 -44.07 3.53
N LYS A 303 -14.10 -44.69 4.51
CA LYS A 303 -14.57 -45.94 5.15
C LYS A 303 -15.95 -45.73 5.78
N GLN A 304 -16.16 -44.58 6.43
CA GLN A 304 -17.45 -44.21 7.03
C GLN A 304 -18.53 -43.99 5.94
N LEU A 305 -18.20 -43.27 4.86
CA LEU A 305 -19.16 -43.03 3.76
C LEU A 305 -19.56 -44.32 3.01
N VAL A 306 -18.62 -45.26 2.85
CA VAL A 306 -18.90 -46.60 2.29
C VAL A 306 -19.81 -47.39 3.23
N HIS A 307 -19.58 -47.32 4.54
CA HIS A 307 -20.41 -47.99 5.54
C HIS A 307 -21.87 -47.51 5.52
N LEU A 308 -22.10 -46.25 5.17
CA LEU A 308 -23.45 -45.70 4.97
C LEU A 308 -24.16 -46.25 3.72
N GLY A 309 -23.51 -47.04 2.87
CA GLY A 309 -24.11 -47.57 1.64
C GLY A 309 -24.45 -46.47 0.63
N LEU A 310 -23.66 -45.39 0.60
CA LEU A 310 -23.83 -44.28 -0.35
C LEU A 310 -23.39 -44.70 -1.76
N LYS A 311 -23.95 -44.03 -2.77
CA LYS A 311 -23.60 -44.29 -4.18
C LYS A 311 -22.14 -43.91 -4.41
N ARG A 312 -21.41 -44.75 -5.15
CA ARG A 312 -19.99 -44.53 -5.49
C ARG A 312 -19.71 -43.14 -6.08
N ARG A 313 -20.56 -42.64 -6.98
CA ARG A 313 -20.43 -41.30 -7.56
C ARG A 313 -20.39 -40.20 -6.49
N PHE A 314 -21.26 -40.29 -5.49
CA PHE A 314 -21.29 -39.30 -4.41
C PHE A 314 -20.01 -39.36 -3.56
N ILE A 315 -19.51 -40.57 -3.29
CA ILE A 315 -18.26 -40.77 -2.54
C ILE A 315 -17.07 -40.20 -3.33
N ASP A 316 -17.04 -40.41 -4.65
CA ASP A 316 -16.01 -39.85 -5.53
C ASP A 316 -16.08 -38.31 -5.55
N ASP A 317 -17.28 -37.72 -5.62
CA ASP A 317 -17.45 -36.25 -5.53
C ASP A 317 -16.95 -35.69 -4.18
N GLN A 318 -17.13 -36.42 -3.07
CA GLN A 318 -16.61 -36.02 -1.76
C GLN A 318 -15.08 -36.18 -1.64
N LEU A 319 -14.50 -37.17 -2.31
CA LEU A 319 -13.04 -37.31 -2.40
C LEU A 319 -12.42 -36.15 -3.16
N ASP A 320 -13.06 -35.71 -4.25
CA ASP A 320 -12.63 -34.53 -4.99
C ASP A 320 -12.67 -33.27 -4.11
N ASN A 321 -13.72 -33.10 -3.29
CA ASN A 321 -13.80 -31.99 -2.33
C ASN A 321 -12.67 -32.02 -1.29
N PHE A 322 -12.36 -33.21 -0.74
CA PHE A 322 -11.28 -33.39 0.23
C PHE A 322 -9.92 -32.96 -0.35
N TRP A 323 -9.56 -33.44 -1.54
CA TRP A 323 -8.28 -33.09 -2.15
C TRP A 323 -8.20 -31.64 -2.60
N ALA A 324 -9.29 -31.09 -3.16
CA ALA A 324 -9.33 -29.68 -3.54
C ALA A 324 -9.14 -28.78 -2.31
N PHE A 325 -9.75 -29.12 -1.17
CA PHE A 325 -9.53 -28.43 0.10
C PHE A 325 -8.09 -28.59 0.59
N TYR A 326 -7.54 -29.82 0.60
CA TYR A 326 -6.18 -30.08 1.10
C TYR A 326 -5.11 -29.26 0.37
N VAL A 327 -5.18 -29.22 -0.97
CA VAL A 327 -4.24 -28.44 -1.78
C VAL A 327 -4.35 -26.94 -1.45
N GLU A 328 -5.57 -26.43 -1.27
CA GLU A 328 -5.76 -25.03 -0.89
C GLU A 328 -5.30 -24.74 0.53
N ARG A 329 -5.50 -25.66 1.49
CA ARG A 329 -4.99 -25.52 2.85
C ARG A 329 -3.47 -25.37 2.83
N VAL A 330 -2.75 -26.26 2.14
CA VAL A 330 -1.28 -26.18 2.00
C VAL A 330 -0.83 -24.87 1.36
N ARG A 331 -1.54 -24.41 0.33
CA ARG A 331 -1.25 -23.12 -0.32
C ARG A 331 -1.46 -21.96 0.64
N LEU A 332 -2.61 -21.89 1.30
CA LEU A 332 -3.00 -20.82 2.22
C LEU A 332 -2.07 -20.78 3.45
N GLU A 333 -1.64 -21.93 3.97
CA GLU A 333 -0.61 -22.02 5.00
C GLU A 333 0.74 -21.46 4.50
N GLY A 334 1.14 -21.78 3.26
CA GLY A 334 2.33 -21.23 2.62
C GLY A 334 2.25 -19.72 2.33
N GLU A 335 1.05 -19.20 2.11
CA GLU A 335 0.77 -17.78 1.87
C GLU A 335 0.51 -16.98 3.18
N GLY A 336 0.55 -17.65 4.33
CA GLY A 336 0.61 -16.99 5.65
C GLY A 336 -0.68 -16.99 6.46
N VAL A 337 -1.67 -17.82 6.13
CA VAL A 337 -2.83 -18.02 7.00
C VAL A 337 -2.37 -18.64 8.32
N HIS A 338 -2.60 -17.91 9.43
CA HIS A 338 -2.17 -18.33 10.75
C HIS A 338 -2.94 -19.56 11.27
N GLN A 339 -2.24 -20.42 12.02
CA GLN A 339 -2.83 -21.61 12.64
C GLN A 339 -4.05 -21.31 13.51
N ALA A 340 -4.05 -20.15 14.19
CA ALA A 340 -5.20 -19.73 15.01
C ALA A 340 -6.49 -19.59 14.19
N GLU A 341 -6.40 -19.14 12.93
CA GLU A 341 -7.54 -19.01 12.02
C GLU A 341 -8.06 -20.38 11.57
N TRP A 342 -7.16 -21.35 11.39
CA TRP A 342 -7.53 -22.75 11.11
C TRP A 342 -8.24 -23.37 12.31
N THR A 343 -7.67 -23.26 13.50
CA THR A 343 -8.28 -23.76 14.75
C THR A 343 -9.66 -23.15 14.99
N ALA A 344 -9.82 -21.84 14.79
CA ALA A 344 -11.12 -21.17 14.92
C ALA A 344 -12.15 -21.69 13.90
N ARG A 345 -11.72 -21.95 12.65
CA ARG A 345 -12.58 -22.55 11.62
C ARG A 345 -12.94 -24.00 11.95
N GLU A 346 -12.00 -24.79 12.45
CA GLU A 346 -12.20 -26.19 12.85
C GLU A 346 -13.23 -26.29 13.99
N ASP A 347 -13.12 -25.46 15.03
CA ASP A 347 -14.13 -25.35 16.10
C ASP A 347 -15.50 -24.97 15.53
N LEU A 348 -15.59 -23.93 14.69
CA LEU A 348 -16.84 -23.51 14.07
C LEU A 348 -17.53 -24.64 13.30
N LEU A 349 -16.74 -25.41 12.52
CA LEU A 349 -17.26 -26.55 11.78
C LEU A 349 -17.74 -27.66 12.71
N TYR A 350 -16.96 -27.99 13.73
CA TYR A 350 -17.31 -28.98 14.75
C TYR A 350 -18.61 -28.63 15.49
N GLN A 351 -18.75 -27.39 15.98
CA GLN A 351 -19.98 -26.92 16.63
C GLN A 351 -21.19 -27.02 15.70
N ARG A 352 -21.03 -26.64 14.43
CA ARG A 352 -22.10 -26.78 13.44
C ARG A 352 -22.46 -28.24 13.19
N TRP A 353 -21.47 -29.13 13.05
CA TRP A 353 -21.72 -30.56 12.86
C TRP A 353 -22.52 -31.14 14.05
N ARG A 354 -22.15 -30.78 15.29
CA ARG A 354 -22.93 -31.16 16.49
C ARG A 354 -24.37 -30.67 16.41
N ALA A 355 -24.60 -29.42 16.04
CA ALA A 355 -25.95 -28.88 15.86
C ALA A 355 -26.74 -29.63 14.77
N CYS A 356 -26.10 -29.93 13.63
CA CYS A 356 -26.70 -30.71 12.55
C CYS A 356 -27.07 -32.13 12.99
N ARG A 357 -26.22 -32.77 13.79
CA ARG A 357 -26.49 -34.09 14.36
C ARG A 357 -27.66 -34.05 15.34
N ASN A 358 -27.64 -33.13 16.30
CA ASN A 358 -28.73 -32.98 17.28
C ASN A 358 -30.07 -32.71 16.57
N ASN A 359 -30.06 -31.88 15.52
CA ASN A 359 -31.25 -31.63 14.71
C ASN A 359 -31.72 -32.87 13.95
N ALA A 360 -30.80 -33.71 13.47
CA ALA A 360 -31.14 -34.98 12.84
C ALA A 360 -31.77 -35.97 13.84
N GLU A 361 -31.27 -35.99 15.08
CA GLU A 361 -31.81 -36.81 16.19
C GLU A 361 -33.22 -36.36 16.57
N LEU A 362 -33.44 -35.06 16.72
CA LEU A 362 -34.76 -34.48 17.02
C LEU A 362 -35.79 -34.70 15.91
N ALA A 363 -35.34 -34.80 14.65
CA ALA A 363 -36.23 -34.94 13.50
C ALA A 363 -36.66 -36.37 13.21
N ALA A 364 -36.11 -37.37 13.91
CA ALA A 364 -36.29 -38.77 13.57
C ALA A 364 -36.56 -39.65 14.81
N ASP A 365 -37.84 -39.91 15.08
CA ASP A 365 -38.25 -40.90 16.08
C ASP A 365 -37.88 -42.32 15.61
N ASP A 366 -37.21 -43.11 16.47
CA ASP A 366 -36.83 -44.52 16.24
C ASP A 366 -36.04 -44.80 14.94
N ALA A 367 -35.20 -43.87 14.49
CA ALA A 367 -34.37 -44.06 13.30
C ALA A 367 -33.16 -44.98 13.55
N THR A 368 -32.79 -45.78 12.55
CA THR A 368 -31.56 -46.56 12.61
C THR A 368 -30.32 -45.63 12.63
N PRO A 369 -29.20 -46.06 13.24
CA PRO A 369 -27.96 -45.28 13.24
C PRO A 369 -27.51 -44.82 11.84
N GLU A 370 -27.73 -45.63 10.81
CA GLU A 370 -27.39 -45.30 9.42
C GLU A 370 -28.33 -44.25 8.81
N ALA A 371 -29.62 -44.29 9.18
CA ALA A 371 -30.59 -43.30 8.73
C ALA A 371 -30.30 -41.94 9.36
N LEU A 372 -29.99 -41.92 10.67
CA LEU A 372 -29.56 -40.74 11.39
C LEU A 372 -28.28 -40.15 10.79
N ALA A 373 -27.27 -41.00 10.60
CA ALA A 373 -25.99 -40.62 9.99
C ALA A 373 -26.14 -39.99 8.60
N LYS A 374 -26.98 -40.57 7.73
CA LYS A 374 -27.29 -39.99 6.40
C LYS A 374 -27.96 -38.62 6.53
N HIS A 375 -28.83 -38.45 7.52
CA HIS A 375 -29.49 -37.18 7.78
C HIS A 375 -28.47 -36.14 8.26
N THR A 376 -27.63 -36.47 9.23
CA THR A 376 -26.54 -35.61 9.72
C THR A 376 -25.59 -35.19 8.60
N LEU A 377 -25.18 -36.13 7.74
CA LEU A 377 -24.35 -35.85 6.57
C LEU A 377 -25.03 -34.84 5.63
N ARG A 378 -26.33 -35.01 5.35
CA ARG A 378 -27.10 -34.12 4.48
C ARG A 378 -27.23 -32.70 5.05
N LEU A 379 -27.45 -32.56 6.36
CA LEU A 379 -27.55 -31.24 7.01
C LEU A 379 -26.19 -30.55 7.12
N THR A 380 -25.13 -31.33 7.33
CA THR A 380 -23.77 -30.80 7.45
C THR A 380 -23.23 -30.35 6.09
N LEU A 381 -23.43 -31.15 5.03
CA LEU A 381 -22.99 -30.85 3.65
C LEU A 381 -24.06 -30.05 2.88
N ASP A 382 -24.61 -29.03 3.53
CA ASP A 382 -25.59 -28.12 2.96
C ASP A 382 -24.96 -27.19 1.91
N GLY A 383 -25.57 -27.11 0.73
CA GLY A 383 -25.09 -26.32 -0.40
C GLY A 383 -25.13 -24.80 -0.20
N GLU A 384 -25.78 -24.33 0.87
CA GLU A 384 -25.84 -22.91 1.22
C GLU A 384 -24.81 -22.51 2.28
N TYR A 385 -24.23 -23.47 3.01
CA TYR A 385 -23.31 -23.16 4.10
C TYR A 385 -21.85 -23.14 3.64
N LYS A 386 -21.24 -21.97 3.73
CA LYS A 386 -19.83 -21.72 3.40
C LYS A 386 -19.14 -21.13 4.62
N ALA A 387 -18.36 -21.95 5.32
CA ALA A 387 -17.68 -21.48 6.53
C ALA A 387 -16.63 -20.40 6.18
N PRO A 388 -16.46 -19.34 6.98
CA PRO A 388 -15.39 -18.35 6.80
C PRO A 388 -14.04 -18.86 7.32
N ILE A 389 -12.95 -18.22 6.88
CA ILE A 389 -11.62 -18.37 7.48
C ILE A 389 -11.19 -16.99 8.00
N GLY A 390 -11.06 -16.88 9.32
CA GLY A 390 -10.99 -15.59 10.01
C GLY A 390 -12.13 -14.65 9.63
N ARG A 391 -11.78 -13.45 9.19
CA ARG A 391 -12.76 -12.43 8.74
C ARG A 391 -13.27 -12.62 7.31
N TYR A 392 -12.77 -13.62 6.58
CA TYR A 392 -13.02 -13.77 5.15
C TYR A 392 -14.06 -14.86 4.87
N LYS A 393 -15.06 -14.55 4.05
CA LYS A 393 -16.08 -15.52 3.62
C LYS A 393 -15.49 -16.42 2.54
N SER A 394 -15.76 -17.72 2.63
CA SER A 394 -15.49 -18.62 1.51
C SER A 394 -16.60 -18.54 0.45
N GLU A 395 -16.22 -18.75 -0.80
CA GLU A 395 -17.06 -18.70 -1.98
C GLU A 395 -17.38 -20.11 -2.51
N ASN A 396 -16.49 -21.08 -2.28
CA ASN A 396 -16.55 -22.42 -2.87
C ASN A 396 -16.91 -23.50 -1.84
N LEU A 397 -17.92 -24.32 -2.17
CA LEU A 397 -18.43 -25.37 -1.27
C LEU A 397 -17.41 -26.46 -0.97
N TYR A 398 -16.56 -26.82 -1.93
CA TYR A 398 -15.53 -27.84 -1.72
C TYR A 398 -14.63 -27.49 -0.53
N PHE A 399 -14.41 -26.20 -0.26
CA PHE A 399 -13.54 -25.74 0.82
C PHE A 399 -14.17 -25.90 2.21
N THR A 400 -15.50 -26.01 2.29
CA THR A 400 -16.21 -26.33 3.53
C THR A 400 -16.41 -27.85 3.64
N HIS A 401 -16.89 -28.50 2.59
CA HIS A 401 -17.13 -29.95 2.58
C HIS A 401 -15.83 -30.75 2.73
N GLY A 402 -14.78 -30.37 2.01
CA GLY A 402 -13.47 -30.99 2.11
C GLY A 402 -12.86 -30.83 3.50
N HIS A 403 -13.08 -29.70 4.17
CA HIS A 403 -12.60 -29.49 5.54
C HIS A 403 -13.33 -30.40 6.54
N TYR A 404 -14.65 -30.57 6.40
CA TYR A 404 -15.40 -31.58 7.16
C TYR A 404 -14.86 -32.99 6.95
N HIS A 405 -14.48 -33.34 5.72
CA HIS A 405 -13.88 -34.64 5.43
C HIS A 405 -12.48 -34.79 6.02
N GLN A 406 -11.69 -33.71 6.10
CA GLN A 406 -10.41 -33.72 6.82
C GLN A 406 -10.63 -33.95 8.32
N LEU A 407 -11.54 -33.21 8.95
CA LEU A 407 -11.91 -33.42 10.35
C LEU A 407 -12.39 -34.86 10.60
N ALA A 408 -13.12 -35.45 9.64
CA ALA A 408 -13.56 -36.84 9.71
C ALA A 408 -12.48 -37.87 9.38
N ASN A 409 -11.30 -37.43 8.94
CA ASN A 409 -10.19 -38.30 8.60
C ASN A 409 -9.22 -38.50 9.76
N GLU A 410 -9.27 -37.66 10.79
CA GLU A 410 -8.26 -37.56 11.85
C GLU A 410 -8.89 -37.80 13.25
N PRO A 411 -9.14 -39.06 13.65
CA PRO A 411 -9.82 -39.39 14.92
C PRO A 411 -9.08 -38.99 16.20
N GLY A 412 -7.80 -38.63 16.10
CA GLY A 412 -6.99 -38.17 17.23
C GLY A 412 -7.04 -36.66 17.48
N GLU A 413 -7.70 -35.88 16.62
CA GLU A 413 -7.74 -34.42 16.72
C GLU A 413 -8.91 -33.92 17.58
N PRO A 414 -8.77 -32.77 18.27
CA PRO A 414 -9.78 -32.27 19.21
C PRO A 414 -11.11 -31.91 18.56
N PHE A 415 -11.11 -31.57 17.27
CA PHE A 415 -12.31 -31.22 16.49
C PHE A 415 -12.77 -32.37 15.59
N PHE A 416 -12.45 -33.61 15.95
CA PHE A 416 -12.86 -34.79 15.21
C PHE A 416 -14.39 -34.85 15.05
N VAL A 417 -14.83 -35.04 13.80
CA VAL A 417 -16.24 -35.30 13.47
C VAL A 417 -16.37 -36.69 12.87
N TYR A 418 -17.53 -37.31 12.96
CA TYR A 418 -17.77 -38.59 12.33
C TYR A 418 -19.10 -38.60 11.57
N TRP A 419 -19.13 -39.39 10.50
CA TRP A 419 -20.31 -39.58 9.67
C TRP A 419 -21.17 -40.74 10.13
N HIS A 420 -20.60 -41.72 10.85
CA HIS A 420 -21.34 -42.88 11.32
C HIS A 420 -20.97 -43.20 12.79
N PRO A 421 -21.96 -43.48 13.67
CA PRO A 421 -21.73 -43.67 15.11
C PRO A 421 -20.70 -44.75 15.45
N ALA A 422 -20.61 -45.83 14.67
CA ALA A 422 -19.59 -46.88 14.87
C ALA A 422 -18.13 -46.41 14.73
N PHE A 423 -17.90 -45.16 14.34
CA PHE A 423 -16.59 -44.53 14.19
C PHE A 423 -16.45 -43.29 15.10
N GLY A 424 -17.44 -42.99 15.93
CA GLY A 424 -17.36 -41.95 16.94
C GLY A 424 -16.60 -42.42 18.18
N ASN A 425 -16.11 -41.48 18.99
CA ASN A 425 -15.51 -41.81 20.28
C ASN A 425 -16.62 -42.08 21.31
N ASP A 426 -16.45 -43.13 22.13
CA ASP A 426 -17.42 -43.59 23.14
C ASP A 426 -17.69 -42.56 24.27
N ASP A 427 -16.87 -41.50 24.39
CA ASP A 427 -16.96 -40.49 25.45
C ASP A 427 -18.11 -39.47 25.29
N GLU A 428 -18.86 -39.47 24.19
CA GLU A 428 -20.05 -38.61 24.04
C GLU A 428 -21.35 -39.25 24.59
N GLY A 429 -21.27 -40.45 25.18
CA GLY A 429 -22.42 -41.25 25.64
C GLY A 429 -22.48 -41.51 27.14
N GLY A 430 -22.00 -40.61 28.01
CA GLY A 430 -21.98 -40.88 29.44
C GLY A 430 -21.96 -39.66 30.36
N GLU A 431 -23.11 -39.02 30.55
CA GLU A 431 -23.54 -38.51 31.86
C GLU A 431 -25.05 -38.82 32.01
N GLU A 432 -25.35 -39.88 32.77
CA GLU A 432 -26.65 -40.06 33.45
C GLU A 432 -26.75 -39.14 34.67
#